data_AF-A0AAU6S005-F1
#
_entry.id   AF-A0AAU6S005-F1
#
_cell.length_a   1.000
_cell.length_b   1.000
_cell.length_c   1.000
_cell.angle_alpha   90.00
_cell.angle_beta   90.00
_cell.angle_gamma   90.00
#
_symmetry.space_group_name_H-M   'P 1'
#
loop_
_entity.id
_entity.type
_entity.pdbx_description
1 polymer ?
#
loop_
_entity_poly.entity_id
_entity_poly.type
_entity_poly.pdbx_seq_one_letter_code
_entity_poly.pdbx_strand_id
1 'polypeptide(L)'
;MNTLTKIVTALPALALLSACATTAPTTPNATNTPASESVTDAAYDRMAPAPYTCTDDSQIMAKQSINKKQVMLNATMPKVKWAEQPIILNGGVQGDVASYINDSNPEAVYAWHMKGDKGIFAIKWANGKEYQVNCQIGR
;
A
#
# COMPACT_ATOMS: atom_id res chain seq x y z
N MET A 1 -44.31 -7.75 28.55
CA MET A 1 -43.81 -7.26 29.85
C MET A 1 -42.31 -7.52 29.88
N ASN A 2 -41.52 -6.50 29.50
CA ASN A 2 -40.63 -5.71 30.38
C ASN A 2 -39.39 -6.54 30.75
N THR A 3 -38.17 -6.16 30.40
CA THR A 3 -37.55 -4.91 30.84
C THR A 3 -36.38 -4.49 29.94
N LEU A 4 -36.37 -3.20 29.58
CA LEU A 4 -35.21 -2.46 29.08
C LEU A 4 -34.27 -2.16 30.26
N THR A 5 -32.99 -2.46 30.11
CA THR A 5 -31.94 -1.96 31.02
C THR A 5 -30.98 -1.08 30.22
N LYS A 6 -31.17 0.24 30.37
CA LYS A 6 -30.23 1.27 29.92
C LYS A 6 -29.11 1.36 30.96
N ILE A 7 -27.85 1.28 30.53
CA ILE A 7 -26.71 1.67 31.35
C ILE A 7 -26.11 2.93 30.71
N VAL A 8 -26.25 4.01 31.46
CA VAL A 8 -25.60 5.31 31.31
C VAL A 8 -24.35 5.25 32.19
N THR A 9 -23.20 5.67 31.65
CA THR A 9 -22.03 6.29 32.33
C THR A 9 -20.82 6.15 31.43
N ALA A 10 -19.82 7.04 31.37
CA ALA A 10 -19.68 8.45 31.66
C ALA A 10 -18.42 8.84 30.85
N LEU A 11 -18.45 9.97 30.13
CA LEU A 11 -17.36 10.43 29.27
C LEU A 11 -16.26 11.06 30.14
N PRO A 12 -14.99 10.61 30.11
CA PRO A 12 -13.90 11.35 30.73
C PRO A 12 -13.51 12.55 29.85
N ALA A 13 -13.41 13.70 30.52
CA ALA A 13 -13.24 15.03 29.98
C ALA A 13 -11.90 15.23 29.24
N LEU A 14 -11.97 16.06 28.19
CA LEU A 14 -10.84 16.66 27.51
C LEU A 14 -10.04 17.55 28.47
N ALA A 15 -8.78 17.21 28.72
CA ALA A 15 -7.81 18.12 29.30
C ALA A 15 -7.00 18.77 28.16
N LEU A 16 -7.39 19.99 27.79
CA LEU A 16 -6.58 20.87 26.95
C LEU A 16 -5.52 21.54 27.83
N LEU A 17 -4.27 21.09 27.74
CA LEU A 17 -3.13 21.84 28.26
C LEU A 17 -2.56 22.70 27.12
N SER A 18 -3.00 23.95 27.10
CA SER A 18 -2.35 25.03 26.36
C SER A 18 -1.05 25.41 27.09
N ALA A 19 0.09 25.08 26.48
CA ALA A 19 1.36 25.70 26.83
C ALA A 19 1.83 26.53 25.64
N CYS A 20 1.64 27.86 25.73
CA CYS A 20 2.32 28.81 24.86
C CYS A 20 3.77 28.91 25.33
N ALA A 21 4.72 28.39 24.54
CA ALA A 21 6.12 28.73 24.67
C ALA A 21 6.41 29.88 23.71
N THR A 22 6.59 31.08 24.26
CA THR A 22 7.18 32.23 23.56
C THR A 22 8.63 31.90 23.24
N THR A 23 8.97 31.74 21.96
CA THR A 23 10.36 31.81 21.48
C THR A 23 10.46 32.85 20.36
N ALA A 24 11.31 33.84 20.59
CA ALA A 24 11.67 34.87 19.63
C ALA A 24 12.43 34.27 18.42
N PRO A 25 12.44 34.93 17.26
CA PRO A 25 13.04 34.38 16.06
C PRO A 25 14.56 34.63 16.04
N THR A 26 15.33 33.55 15.91
CA THR A 26 16.74 33.61 15.51
C THR A 26 16.97 32.59 14.40
N THR A 27 17.18 33.08 13.18
CA THR A 27 17.91 32.39 12.12
C THR A 27 19.35 32.93 12.08
N PRO A 28 20.28 32.32 11.34
CA PRO A 28 20.63 30.90 11.29
C PRO A 28 22.16 30.72 11.45
N ASN A 29 22.66 29.64 12.05
CA ASN A 29 23.95 29.11 11.59
C ASN A 29 24.22 27.66 11.97
N ALA A 30 25.04 27.06 11.12
CA ALA A 30 25.45 25.68 11.01
C ALA A 30 25.86 24.96 12.30
N THR A 31 25.73 23.62 12.22
CA THR A 31 26.62 22.59 12.81
C THR A 31 25.95 21.63 13.80
N ASN A 32 25.72 20.42 13.28
CA ASN A 32 25.81 19.10 13.92
C ASN A 32 25.11 18.85 15.26
N THR A 33 23.88 18.35 15.19
CA THR A 33 23.29 17.45 16.18
C THR A 33 22.46 16.39 15.42
N PRO A 34 22.53 15.08 15.74
CA PRO A 34 21.81 14.05 15.01
C PRO A 34 20.32 14.28 15.22
N ALA A 35 19.63 14.67 14.15
CA ALA A 35 18.18 14.79 14.16
C ALA A 35 17.56 13.41 14.41
N SER A 36 16.76 13.38 15.45
CA SER A 36 15.91 12.28 15.92
C SER A 36 15.40 11.38 14.78
N GLU A 37 15.59 10.08 14.99
CA GLU A 37 14.95 9.00 14.23
C GLU A 37 13.42 9.09 14.40
N SER A 38 12.79 9.90 13.57
CA SER A 38 11.36 9.83 13.31
C SER A 38 11.16 9.95 11.80
N VAL A 39 11.74 9.01 11.06
CA VAL A 39 11.34 8.73 9.69
C VAL A 39 10.53 7.45 9.75
N THR A 40 9.21 7.57 9.76
CA THR A 40 8.35 6.50 9.23
C THR A 40 8.62 6.41 7.73
N ASP A 41 9.80 5.88 7.41
CA ASP A 41 10.29 5.64 6.05
C ASP A 41 9.44 4.48 5.55
N ALA A 42 8.34 4.78 4.87
CA ALA A 42 7.61 3.75 4.15
C ALA A 42 8.61 3.23 3.12
N ALA A 43 9.20 2.08 3.45
CA ALA A 43 10.44 1.54 2.94
C ALA A 43 10.33 1.03 1.49
N TYR A 44 9.73 1.85 0.61
CA TYR A 44 9.58 1.67 -0.81
C TYR A 44 10.81 2.23 -1.55
N ASP A 45 11.40 3.34 -1.11
CA ASP A 45 12.31 4.15 -1.94
C ASP A 45 13.66 3.54 -2.32
N ARG A 46 14.04 2.38 -1.77
CA ARG A 46 15.34 1.75 -2.06
C ARG A 46 15.29 0.54 -3.01
N MET A 47 14.10 0.13 -3.47
CA MET A 47 13.98 -0.96 -4.45
C MET A 47 13.54 -0.44 -5.81
N ALA A 48 14.34 -0.73 -6.85
CA ALA A 48 13.94 -0.47 -8.22
C ALA A 48 12.70 -1.31 -8.56
N PRO A 49 11.70 -0.76 -9.27
CA PRO A 49 10.58 -1.54 -9.75
C PRO A 49 11.06 -2.66 -10.67
N ALA A 50 10.54 -3.87 -10.47
CA ALA A 50 10.77 -5.00 -11.36
C ALA A 50 9.82 -4.90 -12.58
N PRO A 51 10.35 -4.91 -13.82
CA PRO A 51 9.52 -4.84 -15.00
C PRO A 51 8.98 -6.22 -15.40
N TYR A 52 7.66 -6.31 -15.56
CA TYR A 52 6.97 -7.50 -16.05
C TYR A 52 6.28 -7.21 -17.37
N THR A 53 6.52 -8.08 -18.35
CA THR A 53 5.71 -8.19 -19.56
C THR A 53 4.67 -9.26 -19.33
N CYS A 54 3.42 -8.97 -19.66
CA CYS A 54 2.29 -9.84 -19.40
C CYS A 54 1.55 -10.20 -20.69
N THR A 55 0.70 -11.22 -20.62
CA THR A 55 -0.28 -11.52 -21.67
C THR A 55 -1.17 -10.30 -21.93
N ASP A 56 -1.81 -10.25 -23.11
CA ASP A 56 -2.70 -9.16 -23.54
C ASP A 56 -2.01 -7.80 -23.73
N ASP A 57 -0.72 -7.83 -24.08
CA ASP A 57 0.14 -6.64 -24.26
C ASP A 57 0.19 -5.75 -23.01
N SER A 58 -0.07 -6.36 -21.85
CA SER A 58 -0.07 -5.69 -20.55
C SER A 58 1.34 -5.61 -19.96
N GLN A 59 1.55 -4.61 -19.10
CA GLN A 59 2.82 -4.40 -18.41
C GLN A 59 2.57 -4.06 -16.94
N ILE A 60 3.46 -4.52 -16.06
CA ILE A 60 3.42 -4.20 -14.62
C ILE A 60 4.81 -3.83 -14.16
N MET A 61 4.96 -2.65 -13.56
CA MET A 61 6.11 -2.32 -12.72
C MET A 61 5.77 -2.66 -11.28
N ALA A 62 6.46 -3.64 -10.68
CA ALA A 62 6.21 -4.07 -9.31
C ALA A 62 7.31 -3.59 -8.36
N LYS A 63 6.96 -2.76 -7.38
CA LYS A 63 7.88 -2.22 -6.36
C LYS A 63 7.50 -2.79 -5.00
N GLN A 64 8.21 -3.82 -4.55
CA GLN A 64 8.00 -4.43 -3.23
C GLN A 64 8.59 -3.53 -2.13
N SER A 65 7.87 -3.42 -1.02
CA SER A 65 8.38 -2.76 0.19
C SER A 65 9.50 -3.57 0.86
N ILE A 66 10.44 -2.91 1.54
CA ILE A 66 11.57 -3.57 2.24
C ILE A 66 11.09 -4.59 3.28
N ASN A 67 10.01 -4.30 4.01
CA ASN A 67 9.44 -5.25 4.98
C ASN A 67 8.63 -6.39 4.32
N LYS A 68 8.52 -6.36 2.98
CA LYS A 68 7.83 -7.33 2.12
C LYS A 68 6.32 -7.44 2.37
N LYS A 69 5.73 -6.56 3.19
CA LYS A 69 4.30 -6.61 3.56
C LYS A 69 3.39 -5.95 2.55
N GLN A 70 3.96 -5.20 1.61
CA GLN A 70 3.22 -4.53 0.57
C GLN A 70 3.97 -4.49 -0.75
N VAL A 71 3.23 -4.28 -1.82
CA VAL A 71 3.74 -4.00 -3.16
C VAL A 71 2.94 -2.86 -3.77
N MET A 72 3.65 -1.95 -4.44
CA MET A 72 3.06 -0.95 -5.31
C MET A 72 3.23 -1.43 -6.75
N LEU A 73 2.12 -1.53 -7.47
CA LEU A 73 2.10 -1.82 -8.88
C LEU A 73 1.82 -0.54 -9.66
N ASN A 74 2.50 -0.38 -10.79
CA ASN A 74 2.07 0.51 -11.84
C ASN A 74 1.69 -0.35 -13.06
N ALA A 75 0.39 -0.46 -13.35
CA ALA A 75 -0.15 -1.43 -14.29
C ALA A 75 -0.72 -0.77 -15.54
N THR A 76 -0.24 -1.19 -16.71
CA THR A 76 -0.83 -0.88 -18.01
C THR A 76 -1.53 -2.12 -18.53
N MET A 77 -2.85 -2.00 -18.75
CA MET A 77 -3.71 -3.14 -19.10
C MET A 77 -4.68 -2.72 -20.23
N PRO A 78 -4.31 -2.87 -21.51
CA PRO A 78 -5.08 -2.35 -22.64
C PRO A 78 -6.53 -2.87 -22.68
N LYS A 79 -6.76 -4.16 -22.38
CA LYS A 79 -8.12 -4.75 -22.41
C LYS A 79 -9.10 -4.17 -21.41
N VAL A 80 -8.61 -3.56 -20.33
CA VAL A 80 -9.44 -2.88 -19.32
C VAL A 80 -9.25 -1.36 -19.35
N LYS A 81 -8.57 -0.85 -20.39
CA LYS A 81 -8.33 0.58 -20.64
C LYS A 81 -7.56 1.27 -19.50
N TRP A 82 -6.64 0.56 -18.86
CA TRP A 82 -5.73 1.15 -17.88
C TRP A 82 -4.42 1.57 -18.53
N ALA A 83 -3.99 2.78 -18.21
CA ALA A 83 -2.68 3.32 -18.55
C ALA A 83 -2.01 3.75 -17.26
N GLU A 84 -0.89 3.09 -16.92
CA GLU A 84 -0.10 3.39 -15.71
C GLU A 84 -0.97 3.56 -14.45
N GLN A 85 -1.87 2.60 -14.22
CA GLN A 85 -2.74 2.61 -13.05
C GLN A 85 -1.94 2.24 -11.79
N PRO A 86 -1.81 3.13 -10.79
CA PRO A 86 -1.16 2.79 -9.53
C PRO A 86 -2.10 1.96 -8.66
N ILE A 87 -1.57 0.90 -8.04
CA ILE A 87 -2.30 0.00 -7.15
C ILE A 87 -1.41 -0.37 -5.98
N ILE A 88 -1.92 -0.25 -4.76
CA ILE A 88 -1.24 -0.72 -3.54
C ILE A 88 -1.93 -1.99 -3.05
N LEU A 89 -1.13 -3.03 -2.83
CA LEU A 89 -1.58 -4.33 -2.36
C LEU A 89 -0.83 -4.70 -1.07
N ASN A 90 -1.52 -5.37 -0.15
CA ASN A 90 -0.97 -5.84 1.12
C ASN A 90 -0.77 -7.36 1.08
N GLY A 91 0.25 -7.88 1.75
CA GLY A 91 0.56 -9.29 1.68
C GLY A 91 1.90 -9.67 2.29
N GLY A 92 2.61 -10.61 1.65
CA GLY A 92 3.84 -11.14 2.19
C GLY A 92 4.60 -12.06 1.24
N VAL A 93 5.78 -12.48 1.68
CA VAL A 93 6.66 -13.42 0.98
C VAL A 93 6.90 -14.63 1.88
N GLN A 94 6.78 -15.83 1.33
CA GLN A 94 7.10 -17.09 1.98
C GLN A 94 7.94 -17.95 1.03
N GLY A 95 9.21 -18.14 1.35
CA GLY A 95 10.15 -18.83 0.46
C GLY A 95 10.33 -18.07 -0.87
N ASP A 96 10.09 -18.75 -1.99
CA ASP A 96 10.15 -18.22 -3.35
C ASP A 96 8.81 -17.65 -3.85
N VAL A 97 7.77 -17.68 -3.01
CA VAL A 97 6.42 -17.23 -3.34
C VAL A 97 6.12 -15.90 -2.66
N ALA A 98 5.51 -14.98 -3.39
CA ALA A 98 4.94 -13.75 -2.85
C ALA A 98 3.47 -13.63 -3.23
N SER A 99 2.66 -13.08 -2.33
CA SER A 99 1.22 -12.92 -2.52
C SER A 99 0.76 -11.62 -1.91
N TYR A 100 0.06 -10.80 -2.69
CA TYR A 100 -0.45 -9.49 -2.31
C TYR A 100 -1.86 -9.29 -2.82
N ILE A 101 -2.73 -8.75 -1.98
CA ILE A 101 -4.17 -8.57 -2.26
C ILE A 101 -4.61 -7.19 -1.75
N ASN A 102 -5.56 -6.59 -2.45
CA ASN A 102 -6.41 -5.52 -1.93
C ASN A 102 -7.87 -5.94 -2.13
N ASP A 103 -8.51 -6.33 -1.02
CA ASP A 103 -9.91 -6.74 -0.93
C ASP A 103 -10.77 -5.71 -0.20
N SER A 104 -10.18 -4.56 0.16
CA SER A 104 -10.84 -3.49 0.90
C SER A 104 -11.54 -2.48 -0.03
N ASN A 105 -11.25 -2.52 -1.34
CA ASN A 105 -11.96 -1.72 -2.33
C ASN A 105 -13.33 -2.34 -2.62
N PRO A 106 -14.46 -1.63 -2.39
CA PRO A 106 -15.80 -2.17 -2.59
C PRO A 106 -16.15 -2.44 -4.07
N GLU A 107 -15.41 -1.86 -5.02
CA GLU A 107 -15.68 -1.99 -6.46
C GLU A 107 -14.94 -3.16 -7.12
N ALA A 108 -13.78 -3.54 -6.58
CA ALA A 108 -12.98 -4.64 -7.12
C ALA A 108 -11.94 -5.16 -6.11
N VAL A 109 -11.66 -6.45 -6.21
CA VAL A 109 -10.51 -7.09 -5.56
C VAL A 109 -9.37 -7.17 -6.57
N TYR A 110 -8.17 -6.79 -6.13
CA TYR A 110 -6.94 -6.90 -6.90
C TYR A 110 -6.00 -7.89 -6.23
N ALA A 111 -5.36 -8.75 -7.02
CA ALA A 111 -4.40 -9.71 -6.53
C ALA A 111 -3.15 -9.79 -7.41
N TRP A 112 -2.00 -9.88 -6.76
CA TRP A 112 -0.69 -10.07 -7.38
C TRP A 112 0.06 -11.21 -6.69
N HIS A 113 0.35 -12.25 -7.45
CA HIS A 113 1.08 -13.41 -6.96
C HIS A 113 2.35 -13.60 -7.78
N MET A 114 3.45 -13.92 -7.13
CA MET A 114 4.74 -14.16 -7.77
C MET A 114 5.34 -15.49 -7.32
N LYS A 115 6.06 -16.14 -8.24
CA LYS A 115 6.95 -17.26 -7.93
C LYS A 115 8.16 -17.22 -8.85
N GLY A 116 9.34 -16.98 -8.29
CA GLY A 116 10.55 -16.67 -9.08
C GLY A 116 10.30 -15.49 -10.02
N ASP A 117 10.64 -15.65 -11.30
CA ASP A 117 10.51 -14.61 -12.32
C ASP A 117 9.12 -14.50 -12.95
N LYS A 118 8.14 -15.26 -12.44
CA LYS A 118 6.76 -15.30 -12.95
C LYS A 118 5.80 -14.59 -12.01
N GLY A 119 4.80 -13.95 -12.58
CA GLY A 119 3.73 -13.28 -11.84
C GLY A 119 2.35 -13.54 -12.44
N ILE A 120 1.32 -13.37 -11.62
CA ILE A 120 -0.08 -13.38 -12.04
C ILE A 120 -0.75 -12.16 -11.41
N PHE A 121 -1.34 -11.31 -12.24
CA PHE A 121 -2.20 -10.21 -11.79
C PHE A 121 -3.65 -10.54 -12.11
N ALA A 122 -4.54 -10.36 -11.14
CA ALA A 122 -5.95 -10.62 -11.29
C ALA A 122 -6.80 -9.47 -10.74
N ILE A 123 -7.93 -9.22 -11.41
CA ILE A 123 -8.97 -8.28 -11.02
C ILE A 123 -10.30 -9.04 -10.94
N LYS A 124 -11.03 -8.87 -9.85
CA LYS A 124 -12.42 -9.32 -9.71
C LYS A 124 -13.29 -8.14 -9.33
N TRP A 125 -14.15 -7.70 -10.25
CA TRP A 125 -15.06 -6.59 -10.00
C TRP A 125 -16.29 -7.04 -9.19
N ALA A 126 -16.93 -6.10 -8.48
CA ALA A 126 -18.14 -6.35 -7.70
C ALA A 126 -19.31 -6.87 -8.54
N ASN A 127 -19.32 -6.60 -9.85
CA ASN A 127 -20.31 -7.13 -10.80
C ASN A 127 -20.03 -8.59 -11.24
N GLY A 128 -19.02 -9.24 -10.66
CA GLY A 128 -18.66 -10.63 -10.94
C GLY A 128 -17.78 -10.83 -12.17
N LYS A 129 -17.46 -9.78 -12.93
CA LYS A 129 -16.47 -9.89 -14.02
C LYS A 129 -15.09 -10.18 -13.43
N GLU A 130 -14.31 -10.96 -14.16
CA GLU A 130 -12.92 -11.30 -13.81
C GLU A 130 -11.99 -11.00 -14.98
N TYR A 131 -10.75 -10.64 -14.67
CA TYR A 131 -9.66 -10.43 -15.63
C TYR A 131 -8.36 -10.89 -15.00
N GLN A 132 -7.52 -11.57 -15.77
CA GLN A 132 -6.23 -12.07 -15.31
C GLN A 132 -5.21 -11.97 -16.43
N VAL A 133 -3.98 -11.64 -16.07
CA VAL A 133 -2.82 -11.74 -16.94
C VAL A 133 -1.72 -12.58 -16.29
N ASN A 134 -1.03 -13.35 -17.12
CA ASN A 134 0.19 -14.04 -16.73
C ASN A 134 1.38 -13.18 -17.14
N CYS A 135 2.33 -13.04 -16.24
CA CYS A 135 3.44 -12.11 -16.35
C CYS A 135 4.77 -12.84 -16.17
N GLN A 136 5.81 -12.32 -16.82
CA GLN A 136 7.19 -12.75 -16.64
C GLN A 136 8.09 -11.53 -16.61
N ILE A 137 9.16 -11.58 -15.80
CA ILE A 137 10.19 -10.54 -15.83
C ILE A 137 10.75 -10.43 -17.25
N GLY A 138 10.60 -9.24 -17.83
CA GLY A 138 11.19 -8.89 -19.11
C GLY A 138 12.60 -8.34 -18.88
N ARG A 139 13.61 -8.95 -19.50
CA ARG A 139 14.91 -8.31 -19.72
C ARG A 139 14.86 -7.50 -21.00
#